data_AF-A0A4P2PZQ9-F1
#
_entry.id   AF-A0A4P2PZQ9-F1
#
_cell.length_a   1.000
_cell.length_b   1.000
_cell.length_c   1.000
_cell.angle_alpha   90.00
_cell.angle_beta   90.00
_cell.angle_gamma   90.00
#
_symmetry.space_group_name_H-M   'P 1'
#
loop_
_entity.id
_entity.type
_entity.pdbx_description
1 polymer ?
#
loop_
_entity_poly.entity_id
_entity_poly.type
_entity_poly.pdbx_seq_one_letter_code
_entity_poly.pdbx_strand_id
1 'polypeptide(L)'
;MSRRARCPCGKDYDWSHLARRYFPARVEDKCQKDPSLAVAHGCFWKYHPAKAHAWELRLQDEIRPDFTLDEPGADDLRARFLHDHPADARAIEAAELKRRERKAAKAEADEPAEADAGTADDEDEG
;
A
#
# COMPACT_ATOMS: atom_id res chain seq x y z
N MET A 1 34.08 -15.09 -4.20
CA MET A 1 33.10 -14.93 -3.10
C MET A 1 33.28 -13.56 -2.48
N SER A 2 32.57 -12.52 -2.96
CA SER A 2 32.67 -11.17 -2.39
C SER A 2 31.44 -10.89 -1.53
N ARG A 3 31.57 -11.06 -0.20
CA ARG A 3 30.55 -10.60 0.75
C ARG A 3 30.85 -9.14 1.04
N ARG A 4 29.99 -8.22 0.58
CA ARG A 4 30.02 -6.83 1.02
C ARG A 4 29.74 -6.79 2.51
N ALA A 5 30.71 -6.32 3.29
CA ALA A 5 30.56 -6.06 4.71
C ALA A 5 29.48 -4.98 4.91
N ARG A 6 28.44 -5.29 5.68
CA ARG A 6 27.43 -4.32 6.10
C ARG A 6 28.09 -3.41 7.15
N CYS A 7 28.12 -2.11 6.88
CA CYS A 7 28.61 -1.12 7.83
C CYS A 7 27.69 -1.08 9.07
N PRO A 8 28.22 -1.22 10.30
CA PRO A 8 27.40 -1.35 11.51
C PRO A 8 27.07 -0.03 12.23
N CYS A 9 27.35 1.14 11.64
CA CYS A 9 27.08 2.44 12.27
C CYS A 9 26.08 3.30 11.51
N GLY A 10 25.00 3.65 12.20
CA GLY A 10 24.01 4.64 11.79
C GLY A 10 22.63 4.19 12.21
N LYS A 11 22.29 4.26 13.50
CA LYS A 11 20.90 4.07 13.94
C LYS A 11 20.07 5.10 13.17
N ASP A 12 19.18 4.64 12.30
CA ASP A 12 18.16 5.49 11.68
C ASP A 12 17.34 6.09 12.82
N TYR A 13 17.65 7.34 13.17
CA TYR A 13 17.05 7.99 14.32
C TYR A 13 15.65 8.39 13.91
N ASP A 14 14.67 7.66 14.42
CA ASP A 14 13.26 7.95 14.14
C ASP A 14 12.83 9.25 14.83
N TRP A 15 12.83 10.34 14.05
CA TRP A 15 12.38 11.66 14.49
C TRP A 15 10.91 11.66 14.89
N SER A 16 10.10 10.71 14.39
CA SER A 16 8.69 10.62 14.73
C SER A 16 8.53 10.28 16.22
N HIS A 17 9.31 9.31 16.71
CA HIS A 17 9.29 8.93 18.12
C HIS A 17 9.74 10.08 19.03
N LEU A 18 10.79 10.82 18.65
CA LEU A 18 11.24 12.01 19.40
C LEU A 18 10.19 13.11 19.42
N ALA A 19 9.59 13.42 18.27
CA ALA A 19 8.59 14.47 18.16
C ALA A 19 7.40 14.18 19.06
N ARG A 20 6.93 12.92 19.11
CA ARG A 20 5.80 12.53 19.97
C ARG A 20 6.16 12.51 21.45
N ARG A 21 7.43 12.22 21.80
CA ARG A 21 7.92 12.27 23.18
C ARG A 21 7.95 13.69 23.74
N TYR A 22 8.42 14.67 22.97
CA TYR A 22 8.58 16.05 23.45
C TYR A 22 7.36 16.94 23.18
N PHE A 23 6.63 16.70 22.09
CA PHE A 23 5.51 17.54 21.66
C PHE A 23 4.24 16.70 21.36
N PRO A 24 3.74 15.90 22.31
CA PRO A 24 2.65 14.95 22.06
C PRO A 24 1.40 15.63 21.52
N ALA A 25 0.94 16.71 22.14
CA ALA A 25 -0.28 17.42 21.73
C ALA A 25 -0.16 18.02 20.32
N ARG A 26 1.02 18.56 19.96
CA ARG A 26 1.26 19.13 18.63
C ARG A 26 1.29 18.06 17.55
N VAL A 27 1.88 16.91 17.85
CA VAL A 27 1.91 15.77 16.94
C VAL A 27 0.49 15.24 16.73
N GLU A 28 -0.30 15.12 17.79
CA GLU A 28 -1.69 14.66 17.73
C GLU A 28 -2.58 15.57 16.84
N ASP A 29 -2.53 16.89 17.03
CA ASP A 29 -3.26 17.85 16.18
C ASP A 29 -2.84 17.76 14.70
N LYS A 30 -1.55 17.55 14.44
CA LYS A 30 -1.07 17.39 13.06
C LYS A 30 -1.48 16.06 12.45
N CYS A 31 -1.46 14.96 13.20
CA CYS A 31 -1.89 13.65 12.70
C CYS A 31 -3.37 13.64 12.30
N GLN A 32 -4.22 14.43 12.97
CA GLN A 32 -5.62 14.61 12.58
C GLN A 32 -5.77 15.28 11.21
N LYS A 33 -4.84 16.17 10.84
CA LYS A 33 -4.89 16.93 9.58
C LYS A 33 -4.16 16.22 8.45
N ASP A 34 -3.04 15.59 8.76
CA ASP A 34 -2.13 14.99 7.79
C ASP A 34 -2.11 13.44 7.91
N PRO A 35 -2.70 12.73 6.93
CA PRO A 35 -2.65 11.28 6.82
C PRO A 35 -1.24 10.70 6.86
N SER A 36 -0.28 11.32 6.18
CA SER A 36 1.09 10.78 6.05
C SER A 36 1.82 10.80 7.38
N LEU A 37 1.59 11.85 8.16
CA LEU A 37 2.13 11.98 9.51
C LEU A 37 1.46 10.98 10.46
N ALA A 38 0.16 10.75 10.30
CA ALA A 38 -0.56 9.76 11.10
C ALA A 38 0.00 8.35 10.92
N VAL A 39 0.38 7.98 9.69
CA VAL A 39 1.06 6.71 9.38
C VAL A 39 2.42 6.63 10.08
N ALA A 40 3.24 7.68 9.97
CA ALA A 40 4.56 7.70 10.59
C ALA A 40 4.51 7.52 12.12
N HIS A 41 3.42 7.97 12.76
CA HIS A 41 3.21 7.83 14.20
C HIS A 41 2.29 6.66 14.61
N GLY A 42 1.90 5.78 13.68
CA GLY A 42 1.07 4.60 13.96
C GLY A 42 -0.31 4.94 14.53
N CYS A 43 -0.96 5.97 13.98
CA CYS A 43 -2.28 6.43 14.40
C CYS A 43 -3.19 6.72 13.21
N PHE A 44 -2.95 6.04 12.08
CA PHE A 44 -3.69 6.27 10.86
C PHE A 44 -5.15 5.81 11.00
N TRP A 45 -5.37 4.62 11.58
CA TRP A 45 -6.71 4.11 11.89
C TRP A 45 -7.48 5.00 12.87
N LYS A 46 -6.77 5.61 13.83
CA LYS A 46 -7.38 6.46 14.86
C LYS A 46 -7.99 7.74 14.26
N TYR A 47 -7.31 8.37 13.30
CA TYR A 47 -7.72 9.69 12.78
C TYR A 47 -8.34 9.66 11.39
N HIS A 48 -7.95 8.71 10.54
CA HIS A 48 -8.37 8.65 9.14
C HIS A 48 -8.87 7.24 8.77
N PRO A 49 -9.89 6.68 9.44
CA PRO A 49 -10.30 5.29 9.26
C PRO A 49 -10.72 4.97 7.81
N ALA A 50 -11.41 5.89 7.13
CA ALA A 50 -11.77 5.72 5.72
C ALA A 50 -10.55 5.63 4.79
N LYS A 51 -9.52 6.46 5.03
CA LYS A 51 -8.29 6.41 4.23
C LYS A 51 -7.46 5.18 4.59
N ALA A 52 -7.43 4.78 5.86
CA ALA A 52 -6.78 3.57 6.33
C ALA A 52 -7.35 2.32 5.66
N HIS A 53 -8.69 2.21 5.60
CA HIS A 53 -9.37 1.13 4.91
C HIS A 53 -9.02 1.08 3.41
N ALA A 54 -9.12 2.21 2.72
CA ALA A 54 -8.76 2.29 1.30
C ALA A 54 -7.30 1.92 1.03
N TRP A 55 -6.41 2.29 1.95
CA TRP A 55 -4.98 2.03 1.80
C TRP A 55 -4.63 0.57 2.06
N GLU A 56 -5.24 -0.07 3.07
CA GLU A 56 -5.08 -1.51 3.30
C GLU A 56 -5.51 -2.32 2.07
N LEU A 57 -6.69 -2.05 1.50
CA LEU A 57 -7.18 -2.78 0.31
C LEU A 57 -6.24 -2.64 -0.90
N ARG A 58 -5.63 -1.45 -1.05
CA ARG A 58 -4.65 -1.20 -2.10
C ARG A 58 -3.35 -1.96 -1.84
N LEU A 59 -2.84 -1.93 -0.61
CA LEU A 59 -1.60 -2.61 -0.25
C LEU A 59 -1.77 -4.13 -0.29
N GLN A 60 -2.98 -4.65 -0.10
CA GLN A 60 -3.28 -6.06 -0.31
C GLN A 60 -3.11 -6.51 -1.76
N ASP A 61 -3.40 -5.63 -2.73
CA ASP A 61 -3.17 -5.86 -4.17
C ASP A 61 -1.69 -5.69 -4.56
N GLU A 62 -0.98 -4.75 -3.93
CA GLU A 62 0.40 -4.41 -4.30
C GLU A 62 1.46 -5.27 -3.59
N ILE A 63 1.22 -5.66 -2.35
CA ILE A 63 2.17 -6.40 -1.51
C ILE A 63 1.73 -7.85 -1.37
N ARG A 64 0.70 -8.11 -0.57
CA ARG A 64 0.15 -9.45 -0.30
C ARG A 64 -1.30 -9.38 0.22
N PRO A 65 -2.18 -10.35 -0.09
CA PRO A 65 -3.61 -10.29 0.27
C PRO A 65 -3.91 -10.23 1.78
N ASP A 66 -3.00 -10.72 2.61
CA ASP A 66 -3.10 -10.75 4.07
C ASP A 66 -2.55 -9.48 4.74
N PHE A 67 -2.15 -8.47 3.96
CA PHE A 67 -1.58 -7.24 4.50
C PHE A 67 -2.60 -6.45 5.35
N THR A 68 -2.17 -6.08 6.55
CA THR A 68 -2.88 -5.19 7.48
C THR A 68 -1.89 -4.17 8.06
N LEU A 69 -2.38 -2.98 8.41
CA LEU A 69 -1.56 -2.00 9.12
C LEU A 69 -1.34 -2.45 10.57
N ASP A 70 -0.07 -2.58 10.95
CA ASP A 70 0.36 -2.92 12.31
C ASP A 70 0.30 -1.67 13.20
N GLU A 71 -0.90 -1.32 13.65
CA GLU A 71 -1.14 -0.21 14.58
C GLU A 71 -1.85 -0.68 15.86
N PRO A 72 -1.60 -0.03 17.01
CA PRO A 72 -2.28 -0.38 18.25
C PRO A 72 -3.81 -0.26 18.13
N GLY A 73 -4.51 -1.38 18.28
CA GLY A 73 -5.98 -1.43 18.20
C GLY A 73 -6.54 -1.28 16.78
N ALA A 74 -5.73 -1.48 15.74
CA ALA A 74 -6.16 -1.40 14.34
C ALA A 74 -7.38 -2.29 14.06
N ASP A 75 -7.40 -3.52 14.59
CA ASP A 75 -8.49 -4.47 14.38
C ASP A 75 -9.82 -3.97 14.95
N ASP A 76 -9.82 -3.44 16.17
CA ASP A 76 -11.01 -2.87 16.80
C ASP A 76 -11.49 -1.61 16.06
N LEU A 77 -10.56 -0.76 15.62
CA LEU A 77 -10.88 0.45 14.86
C LEU A 77 -11.43 0.12 13.46
N ARG A 78 -10.89 -0.92 12.80
CA ARG A 78 -11.39 -1.44 11.53
C ARG A 78 -12.80 -1.99 11.70
N ALA A 79 -13.02 -2.83 12.71
CA ALA A 79 -14.34 -3.40 12.99
C ALA A 79 -15.38 -2.30 13.27
N ARG A 80 -15.02 -1.28 14.06
CA ARG A 80 -15.87 -0.10 14.30
C ARG A 80 -16.16 0.68 13.04
N PHE A 81 -15.15 0.94 12.20
CA PHE A 81 -15.35 1.66 10.94
C PHE A 81 -16.32 0.91 10.01
N LEU A 82 -16.15 -0.40 9.86
CA LEU A 82 -17.04 -1.23 9.03
C LEU A 82 -18.48 -1.24 9.57
N HIS A 83 -18.64 -1.20 10.90
CA HIS A 83 -19.96 -1.15 11.55
C HIS A 83 -20.62 0.23 11.43
N ASP A 84 -19.90 1.30 11.76
CA ASP A 84 -20.44 2.66 11.88
C ASP A 84 -20.55 3.37 10.52
N HIS A 85 -19.66 3.02 9.57
CA HIS A 85 -19.56 3.62 8.24
C HIS A 85 -19.68 2.59 7.10
N PRO A 86 -20.74 1.76 7.07
CA PRO A 86 -20.83 0.66 6.10
C PRO A 86 -21.01 1.16 4.67
N ALA A 87 -21.59 2.34 4.47
CA ALA A 87 -21.73 2.95 3.15
C ALA A 87 -20.37 3.40 2.58
N ASP A 88 -19.55 4.03 3.42
CA ASP A 88 -18.20 4.49 3.03
C ASP A 88 -17.30 3.28 2.74
N ALA A 89 -17.36 2.25 3.57
CA ALA A 89 -16.62 1.00 3.37
C ALA A 89 -16.94 0.36 2.00
N ARG A 90 -18.22 0.19 1.67
CA ARG A 90 -18.64 -0.33 0.36
C ARG A 90 -18.20 0.55 -0.82
N ALA A 91 -18.28 1.87 -0.66
CA ALA A 91 -17.83 2.80 -1.70
C ALA A 91 -16.33 2.68 -1.96
N ILE A 92 -15.54 2.51 -0.89
CA ILE A 92 -14.10 2.28 -0.96
C ILE A 92 -13.79 0.95 -1.66
N GLU A 93 -14.46 -0.14 -1.29
CA GLU A 93 -14.30 -1.46 -1.92
C GLU A 93 -14.63 -1.42 -3.42
N ALA A 94 -15.75 -0.78 -3.79
CA ALA A 94 -16.15 -0.63 -5.19
C ALA A 94 -15.13 0.20 -6.00
N ALA A 95 -14.59 1.27 -5.40
CA ALA A 95 -13.55 2.08 -6.03
C ALA A 95 -12.25 1.29 -6.25
N GLU A 96 -11.86 0.45 -5.29
CA GLU A 96 -10.69 -0.42 -5.38
C GLU A 96 -10.89 -1.52 -6.43
N LEU A 97 -12.05 -2.17 -6.49
CA LEU A 97 -12.37 -3.14 -7.54
C LEU A 97 -12.22 -2.51 -8.93
N LYS A 98 -12.81 -1.34 -9.14
CA LYS A 98 -12.69 -0.59 -10.39
C LYS A 98 -11.24 -0.23 -10.71
N ARG A 99 -10.39 0.03 -9.70
CA ARG A 99 -8.95 0.30 -9.91
C ARG A 99 -8.25 -0.97 -10.42
N ARG A 100 -8.53 -2.12 -9.81
CA ARG A 100 -7.95 -3.42 -10.20
C ARG A 100 -8.35 -3.81 -11.63
N GLU A 101 -9.62 -3.62 -11.99
CA GLU A 101 -10.10 -3.83 -13.36
C GLU A 101 -9.35 -2.95 -14.37
N ARG A 102 -9.18 -1.65 -14.08
CA ARG A 102 -8.41 -0.75 -14.94
C ARG A 102 -6.94 -1.15 -15.05
N LYS A 103 -6.33 -1.62 -13.96
CA LYS A 103 -4.94 -2.11 -13.95
C LYS A 103 -4.79 -3.38 -14.78
N ALA A 104 -5.75 -4.31 -14.69
CA ALA A 104 -5.79 -5.53 -15.49
C ALA A 104 -5.98 -5.23 -16.98
N ALA A 105 -6.97 -4.40 -17.34
CA ALA A 105 -7.20 -4.01 -18.73
C ALA A 105 -6.00 -3.28 -19.35
N LYS A 106 -5.26 -2.48 -18.56
CA LYS A 106 -4.01 -1.86 -19.02
C LYS A 106 -2.91 -2.91 -19.25
N ALA A 107 -2.77 -3.88 -18.35
CA ALA A 107 -1.78 -4.94 -18.50
C ALA A 107 -2.02 -5.80 -19.76
N GLU A 108 -3.29 -6.10 -20.08
CA GLU A 108 -3.68 -6.81 -21.30
C GLU A 108 -3.37 -6.00 -22.57
N ALA A 109 -3.53 -4.67 -22.53
CA ALA A 109 -3.22 -3.81 -23.67
C ALA A 109 -1.70 -3.60 -23.89
N ASP A 110 -0.88 -3.71 -22.83
CA ASP A 110 0.58 -3.57 -22.88
C ASP A 110 1.30 -4.91 -23.19
N GLU A 111 0.60 -6.05 -23.26
CA GLU A 111 1.16 -7.33 -23.71
C GLU A 111 1.51 -7.25 -25.21
N PRO A 112 2.80 -7.37 -25.60
CA PRO A 112 3.16 -7.38 -27.00
C PRO A 112 2.58 -8.64 -27.64
N ALA A 113 1.72 -8.46 -28.65
CA ALA A 113 1.29 -9.56 -29.51
C ALA A 113 2.53 -10.31 -30.00
N GLU A 114 2.73 -11.54 -29.53
CA GLU A 114 3.76 -12.46 -29.98
C GLU A 114 3.82 -12.38 -31.51
N ALA A 115 4.90 -11.81 -32.03
CA ALA A 115 5.18 -11.81 -33.45
C ALA A 115 5.42 -13.27 -33.82
N ASP A 116 4.43 -13.87 -34.47
CA ASP A 116 4.52 -15.13 -35.19
C ASP A 116 5.76 -15.08 -36.10
N ALA A 117 6.88 -15.57 -35.57
CA ALA A 117 8.10 -15.76 -36.33
C ALA A 117 7.85 -16.97 -37.23
N GLY A 118 7.16 -16.71 -38.33
CA GLY A 118 6.95 -17.65 -39.41
C GLY A 118 8.28 -18.32 -39.75
N THR A 119 8.31 -19.63 -39.53
CA THR A 119 9.40 -20.50 -39.94
C THR A 119 9.50 -20.40 -41.46
N ALA A 120 10.50 -19.67 -41.95
CA ALA A 120 10.90 -19.75 -43.35
C ALA A 120 11.73 -21.05 -43.48
N ASP A 121 11.04 -22.12 -43.88
CA ASP A 121 11.66 -23.26 -44.53
C ASP A 121 12.34 -22.75 -45.81
N ASP A 122 13.66 -22.67 -45.79
CA ASP A 122 14.49 -22.47 -46.98
C ASP A 122 14.80 -23.87 -47.55
N GLU A 123 13.87 -24.37 -48.37
CA GLU A 123 14.19 -25.42 -49.34
C GLU A 123 14.90 -24.75 -50.53
N ASP A 124 16.18 -25.07 -50.75
CA ASP A 124 16.80 -24.97 -52.08
C ASP A 124 17.79 -26.12 -52.27
N GLU A 125 17.34 -27.14 -53.02
CA GLU A 125 18.14 -28.15 -53.71
C GLU A 125 18.82 -27.52 -54.94
N GLY A 126 20.09 -27.88 -55.22
CA GLY A 126 20.69 -27.67 -56.54
C GLY A 126 22.21 -27.68 -56.60
#